data_AF-A0A9W7DZX7-F1
#
_entry.id   AF-A0A9W7DZX7-F1
#
_cell.length_a   1.000
_cell.length_b   1.000
_cell.length_c   1.000
_cell.angle_alpha   90.00
_cell.angle_beta   90.00
_cell.angle_gamma   90.00
#
_symmetry.space_group_name_H-M   'P 1'
#
loop_
_entity.id
_entity.type
_entity.pdbx_description
1 polymer ?
#
loop_
_entity_poly.entity_id
_entity_poly.type
_entity_poly.pdbx_seq_one_letter_code
_entity_poly.pdbx_strand_id
1 'polypeptide(L)'
;MVYSKELNHIMGNFFTMKVGVDEDELWKFLIMPFMSGLVGYGTNWLALKMTFYPLEFVGLELVRFRDQPLGLFGWQGIIPTKAAKMAGDATDLMTTKLINVKQVFSRLEPAK
;
A
#
# COMPACT_ATOMS: atom_id res chain seq x y z
N MET A 1 -19.99 47.13 -6.79
CA MET A 1 -20.68 45.82 -6.76
C MET A 1 -20.99 45.25 -8.16
N VAL A 2 -21.05 46.08 -9.22
CA VAL A 2 -21.29 45.64 -10.61
C VAL A 2 -20.07 44.94 -11.24
N TYR A 3 -18.85 45.44 -10.98
CA TYR A 3 -17.59 44.85 -11.48
C TYR A 3 -17.32 43.42 -11.02
N SER A 4 -17.81 43.02 -9.85
CA SER A 4 -17.62 41.66 -9.32
C SER A 4 -18.47 40.61 -10.04
N LYS A 5 -19.65 40.97 -10.55
CA LYS A 5 -20.50 40.07 -11.32
C LYS A 5 -19.97 39.83 -12.73
N GLU A 6 -19.50 40.90 -13.38
CA GLU A 6 -18.84 40.84 -14.69
C GLU A 6 -17.57 39.99 -14.62
N LEU A 7 -16.74 40.18 -13.59
CA LEU A 7 -15.51 39.39 -13.43
C LEU A 7 -15.79 37.89 -13.20
N ASN A 8 -16.82 37.55 -12.43
CA ASN A 8 -17.22 36.15 -12.23
C ASN A 8 -17.79 35.54 -13.52
N HIS A 9 -18.54 36.30 -14.31
CA HIS A 9 -19.07 35.85 -15.59
C HIS A 9 -17.96 35.69 -16.66
N ILE A 10 -16.95 36.58 -16.66
CA ILE A 10 -15.79 36.50 -17.55
C ILE A 10 -14.86 35.34 -17.12
N MET A 11 -14.66 35.14 -15.81
CA MET A 11 -13.90 33.99 -15.29
C MET A 11 -14.61 32.67 -15.57
N GLY A 12 -15.93 32.61 -15.42
CA GLY A 12 -16.72 31.42 -15.73
C GLY A 12 -16.72 31.07 -17.22
N ASN A 13 -16.90 32.07 -18.09
CA ASN A 13 -16.82 31.90 -19.54
C ASN A 13 -15.39 31.53 -20.02
N PHE A 14 -14.36 32.05 -19.37
CA PHE A 14 -12.98 31.69 -19.68
C PHE A 14 -12.65 30.26 -19.23
N PHE A 15 -13.19 29.83 -18.08
CA PHE A 15 -12.98 28.49 -17.56
C PHE A 15 -13.71 27.43 -18.41
N THR A 16 -14.96 27.68 -18.83
CA THR A 16 -15.69 26.78 -19.75
C THR A 16 -15.02 26.71 -21.13
N MET A 17 -14.45 27.81 -21.65
CA MET A 17 -13.75 27.80 -22.94
C MET A 17 -12.40 27.04 -22.89
N LYS A 18 -11.72 27.02 -21.74
CA LYS A 18 -10.45 26.29 -21.58
C LYS A 18 -10.59 24.82 -21.21
N VAL A 19 -11.64 24.47 -20.46
CA VAL A 19 -11.83 23.11 -19.91
C VAL A 19 -12.97 22.37 -20.61
N GLY A 20 -13.86 23.07 -21.31
CA GLY A 20 -14.99 22.48 -22.05
C GLY A 20 -16.06 21.85 -21.15
N VAL A 21 -16.09 22.22 -19.86
CA VAL A 21 -16.95 21.64 -18.82
C VAL A 21 -17.69 22.77 -18.11
N ASP A 22 -19.02 22.66 -18.01
CA ASP A 22 -19.88 23.59 -17.30
C ASP A 22 -19.52 23.68 -15.80
N GLU A 23 -19.68 24.85 -15.16
CA GLU A 23 -19.32 25.06 -13.75
C GLU A 23 -20.03 24.06 -12.80
N ASP A 24 -21.24 23.63 -13.16
CA ASP A 24 -22.04 22.65 -12.42
C ASP A 24 -21.43 21.23 -12.47
N GLU A 25 -20.64 20.93 -13.51
CA GLU A 25 -19.96 19.64 -13.70
C GLU A 25 -18.54 19.65 -13.08
N LEU A 26 -17.99 20.82 -12.76
CA LEU A 26 -16.69 20.96 -12.11
C LEU A 26 -16.61 20.20 -10.78
N TRP A 27 -17.70 20.24 -10.00
CA TRP A 27 -17.82 19.50 -8.74
C TRP A 27 -17.80 18.00 -8.95
N LYS A 28 -18.39 17.49 -10.04
CA LYS A 28 -18.31 16.06 -10.38
C LYS A 28 -16.89 15.66 -10.76
N PHE A 29 -16.18 16.51 -11.51
CA PHE A 29 -14.78 16.28 -11.86
C PHE A 29 -13.85 16.24 -10.65
N LEU A 30 -14.08 17.08 -9.65
CA LEU A 30 -13.31 17.09 -8.40
C LEU A 30 -13.60 15.86 -7.52
N ILE A 31 -14.84 15.37 -7.52
CA ILE A 31 -15.27 14.20 -6.73
C ILE A 31 -14.69 12.89 -7.28
N MET A 32 -14.49 12.78 -8.60
CA MET A 32 -13.94 11.57 -9.23
C MET A 32 -12.58 11.10 -8.66
N PRO A 33 -11.52 11.92 -8.61
CA PRO A 33 -10.24 11.52 -8.03
C PRO A 33 -10.33 11.34 -6.52
N PHE A 34 -11.21 12.08 -5.83
CA PHE A 34 -11.41 11.95 -4.39
C PHE A 34 -11.97 10.57 -4.03
N MET A 35 -13.04 10.14 -4.70
CA MET A 35 -13.64 8.82 -4.50
C MET A 35 -12.70 7.69 -4.91
N SER A 36 -12.01 7.86 -6.05
CA SER A 36 -10.98 6.92 -6.51
C SER A 36 -9.85 6.76 -5.48
N GLY A 37 -9.32 7.86 -4.94
CA GLY A 37 -8.29 7.85 -3.92
C GLY A 37 -8.75 7.20 -2.61
N LEU A 38 -9.97 7.50 -2.17
CA LEU A 38 -10.54 6.91 -0.95
C LEU A 38 -10.71 5.39 -1.08
N VAL A 39 -11.31 4.93 -2.18
CA VAL A 39 -11.55 3.50 -2.42
C VAL A 39 -10.23 2.77 -2.65
N GLY A 40 -9.31 3.36 -3.42
CA GLY A 40 -7.98 2.81 -3.65
C GLY A 40 -7.19 2.65 -2.35
N TYR A 41 -7.19 3.68 -1.49
CA TYR A 41 -6.53 3.61 -0.19
C TYR A 41 -7.19 2.59 0.74
N GLY A 42 -8.52 2.61 0.85
CA GLY A 42 -9.27 1.71 1.72
C GLY A 42 -9.08 0.24 1.34
N THR A 43 -9.12 -0.05 0.04
CA THR A 43 -8.94 -1.42 -0.48
C THR A 43 -7.50 -1.89 -0.30
N ASN A 44 -6.52 -1.02 -0.55
CA ASN A 44 -5.11 -1.37 -0.34
C ASN A 44 -4.79 -1.64 1.14
N TRP A 45 -5.35 -0.83 2.05
CA TRP A 45 -5.23 -1.06 3.48
C TRP A 45 -5.89 -2.37 3.92
N LEU A 46 -7.08 -2.65 3.41
CA LEU A 46 -7.79 -3.90 3.70
C LEU A 46 -7.03 -5.12 3.16
N ALA A 47 -6.50 -5.04 1.94
CA ALA A 47 -5.70 -6.09 1.34
C ALA A 47 -4.46 -6.39 2.19
N LEU A 48 -3.74 -5.35 2.63
CA LEU A 48 -2.59 -5.52 3.53
C LEU A 48 -3.01 -6.15 4.85
N LYS A 49 -4.14 -5.74 5.42
CA LYS A 49 -4.66 -6.36 6.64
C LYS A 49 -4.97 -7.84 6.44
N MET A 50 -5.51 -8.22 5.27
CA MET A 50 -5.82 -9.61 4.91
C MET A 50 -4.58 -10.48 4.63
N THR A 51 -3.43 -9.88 4.30
CA THR A 51 -2.18 -10.66 4.14
C THR A 51 -1.52 -10.98 5.49
N PHE A 52 -1.71 -10.11 6.49
CA PHE A 52 -1.18 -10.31 7.85
C PHE A 52 -2.13 -11.09 8.77
N TYR A 53 -3.44 -10.94 8.63
CA TYR A 53 -4.44 -11.69 9.40
C TYR A 53 -5.00 -12.89 8.61
N PRO A 54 -5.32 -14.02 9.28
CA PRO A 54 -5.22 -14.31 10.70
C PRO A 54 -3.85 -14.90 11.10
N LEU A 55 -3.45 -14.56 12.33
CA LEU A 55 -2.17 -14.95 12.96
C LEU A 55 -2.13 -16.44 13.34
N GLU A 56 -3.30 -17.05 13.55
CA GLU A 56 -3.50 -18.48 13.80
C GLU A 56 -4.52 -19.03 12.79
N PHE A 57 -4.35 -20.27 12.33
CA PHE A 57 -5.26 -20.91 11.38
C PHE A 57 -6.63 -21.12 12.04
N VAL A 58 -7.68 -20.43 11.55
CA VAL A 58 -9.05 -20.66 12.00
C VAL A 58 -9.78 -21.47 10.93
N GLY A 59 -9.94 -22.78 11.17
CA GLY A 59 -10.61 -23.74 10.28
C GLY A 59 -10.64 -25.17 10.82
N LEU A 60 -11.56 -26.01 10.32
CA LEU A 60 -11.74 -27.41 10.73
C LEU A 60 -10.48 -28.26 10.42
N GLU A 61 -9.84 -28.81 11.47
CA GLU A 61 -8.58 -29.58 11.43
C GLU A 61 -8.68 -31.01 10.84
N LEU A 62 -9.72 -31.35 10.08
CA LEU A 62 -9.95 -32.76 9.71
C LEU A 62 -8.98 -33.34 8.65
N VAL A 63 -8.29 -32.52 7.85
CA VAL A 63 -7.27 -33.01 6.89
C VAL A 63 -6.10 -32.01 6.78
N ARG A 64 -4.99 -32.30 7.47
CA ARG A 64 -3.72 -31.58 7.33
C ARG A 64 -2.92 -32.14 6.14
N PHE A 65 -2.99 -31.50 4.97
CA PHE A 65 -1.94 -31.65 3.98
C PHE A 65 -0.75 -30.75 4.38
N ARG A 66 0.36 -31.39 4.77
CA ARG A 66 1.64 -30.74 5.04
C ARG A 66 1.98 -29.84 3.83
N ASP A 67 2.24 -28.55 4.09
CA ASP A 67 2.71 -27.55 3.12
C ASP A 67 1.70 -26.74 2.27
N GLN A 68 0.39 -26.74 2.56
CA GLN A 68 -0.57 -25.89 1.83
C GLN A 68 -1.38 -24.94 2.75
N PRO A 69 -1.47 -23.63 2.42
CA PRO A 69 -2.27 -22.64 3.17
C PRO A 69 -3.78 -22.75 2.92
N LEU A 70 -4.23 -23.75 2.14
CA LEU A 70 -5.62 -23.96 1.75
C LEU A 70 -6.11 -25.29 2.34
N GLY A 71 -6.67 -25.24 3.53
CA GLY A 71 -7.71 -26.19 3.94
C GLY A 71 -9.04 -25.68 3.39
N LEU A 72 -9.90 -26.56 2.87
CA LEU A 72 -11.21 -26.18 2.28
C LEU A 72 -12.07 -25.26 3.19
N PHE A 73 -11.78 -25.21 4.50
CA PHE A 73 -12.50 -24.42 5.50
C PHE A 73 -11.59 -23.56 6.39
N GLY A 74 -10.41 -23.13 5.92
CA GLY A 74 -9.54 -22.24 6.71
C GLY A 74 -8.82 -21.20 5.86
N TRP A 75 -8.80 -19.96 6.34
CA TRP A 75 -8.00 -18.86 5.76
C TRP A 75 -6.88 -18.54 6.74
N GLN A 76 -5.63 -18.50 6.28
CA GLN A 76 -4.49 -17.99 7.04
C GLN A 76 -3.72 -16.96 6.21
N GLY A 77 -3.20 -15.92 6.86
CA GLY A 77 -2.40 -14.90 6.18
C GLY A 77 -1.16 -15.51 5.52
N ILE A 78 -0.83 -15.07 4.29
CA ILE A 78 0.30 -15.62 3.53
C ILE A 78 1.66 -15.29 4.20
N ILE A 79 1.75 -14.11 4.82
CA ILE A 79 2.97 -13.60 5.46
C ILE A 79 3.33 -14.40 6.73
N PRO A 80 2.45 -14.61 7.72
CA PRO A 80 2.81 -15.40 8.92
C PRO A 80 3.26 -16.82 8.58
N THR A 81 2.64 -17.47 7.60
CA THR A 81 3.00 -18.83 7.16
C THR A 81 4.40 -18.90 6.55
N LYS A 82 4.89 -17.81 5.94
CA LYS A 82 6.20 -17.75 5.26
C LYS A 82 7.22 -16.86 5.97
N ALA A 83 6.89 -16.31 7.15
CA ALA A 83 7.70 -15.35 7.87
C ALA A 83 9.09 -15.90 8.24
N ALA A 84 9.18 -17.15 8.69
CA ALA A 84 10.46 -17.78 9.05
C ALA A 84 11.42 -17.90 7.85
N LYS A 85 10.91 -18.27 6.67
CA LYS A 85 11.72 -18.34 5.44
C LYS A 85 12.17 -16.95 5.00
N MET A 86 11.27 -15.96 5.02
CA MET A 86 11.58 -14.57 4.66
C MET A 86 12.61 -13.94 5.60
N ALA A 87 12.57 -14.26 6.90
CA ALA A 87 13.57 -13.81 7.87
C ALA A 87 14.96 -14.42 7.62
N GLY A 88 15.02 -15.70 7.22
CA GLY A 88 16.25 -16.34 6.77
C GLY A 88 16.84 -15.64 5.55
N ASP A 89 16.04 -15.49 4.49
CA ASP A 89 16.47 -14.81 3.26
C ASP A 89 16.96 -13.37 3.52
N ALA A 90 16.29 -12.63 4.40
CA ALA A 90 16.70 -11.28 4.79
C ALA A 90 18.06 -11.27 5.53
N THR A 91 18.27 -12.21 6.44
CA THR A 91 19.52 -12.33 7.21
C THR A 91 20.68 -12.77 6.33
N ASP A 92 20.43 -13.67 5.38
CA ASP A 92 21.43 -14.13 4.41
C ASP A 92 21.84 -12.98 3.49
N LEU A 93 20.89 -12.15 3.04
CA LEU A 93 21.19 -10.95 2.26
C LEU A 93 21.99 -9.93 3.06
N MET A 94 21.64 -9.71 4.33
CA MET A 94 22.40 -8.81 5.22
C MET A 94 23.82 -9.31 5.43
N THR A 95 24.00 -10.59 5.72
CA THR A 95 25.31 -11.20 6.01
C THR A 95 26.19 -11.26 4.76
N THR A 96 25.61 -11.60 3.60
CA THR A 96 26.38 -11.81 2.37
C THR A 96 26.67 -10.50 1.64
N LYS A 97 25.72 -9.57 1.59
CA LYS A 97 25.82 -8.36 0.74
C LYS A 97 26.07 -7.07 1.51
N LEU A 98 25.61 -6.94 2.75
CA LEU A 98 25.77 -5.70 3.52
C LEU A 98 26.96 -5.76 4.50
N ILE A 99 27.24 -6.92 5.10
CA ILE A 99 28.35 -7.09 6.04
C ILE A 99 29.56 -7.67 5.32
N ASN A 100 30.37 -6.80 4.72
CA ASN A 100 31.73 -7.19 4.39
C ASN A 100 32.51 -7.24 5.71
N VAL A 101 32.67 -8.44 6.26
CA VAL A 101 33.36 -8.67 7.55
C VAL A 101 34.69 -7.92 7.59
N LYS A 102 35.46 -7.89 6.48
CA LYS A 102 36.71 -7.11 6.40
C LYS A 102 36.49 -5.60 6.59
N GLN A 103 35.41 -5.02 6.07
CA GLN A 103 35.10 -3.58 6.24
C GLN A 103 34.62 -3.24 7.65
N VAL A 104 33.89 -4.14 8.32
CA VAL A 104 33.47 -3.94 9.71
C VAL A 104 34.68 -4.06 10.66
N PHE A 105 35.53 -5.07 10.44
CA PHE A 105 36.78 -5.22 11.21
C PHE A 105 37.79 -4.10 10.93
N SER A 106 37.84 -3.51 9.72
CA SER A 106 38.71 -2.35 9.46
C SER A 106 38.22 -1.05 10.11
N ARG A 107 36.95 -0.99 10.54
CA ARG A 107 36.38 0.14 11.31
C ARG A 107 36.51 -0.05 12.81
N LEU A 108 36.75 -1.27 13.27
CA LEU A 108 37.10 -1.58 14.65
C LEU A 108 38.61 -1.38 14.78
N GLU A 109 39.04 -0.15 15.06
CA GLU A 109 40.43 0.11 15.46
C GLU A 109 40.78 -0.77 16.68
N PRO A 110 41.95 -1.44 16.70
CA PRO A 110 42.39 -2.15 17.87
C PRO A 110 42.63 -1.11 18.97
N ALA A 111 41.70 -1.06 19.94
CA ALA A 111 41.90 -0.33 21.17
C ALA A 111 43.19 -0.87 21.82
N LYS A 112 44.18 0.00 21.85
CA LYS A 112 45.54 -0.20 22.36
C LYS A 112 45.57 -0.73 23.78
#